data_AF-A0A2Z3LGQ0-F1
#
_entry.id   AF-A0A2Z3LGQ0-F1
#
_cell.length_a   1.000
_cell.length_b   1.000
_cell.length_c   1.000
_cell.angle_alpha   90.00
_cell.angle_beta   90.00
_cell.angle_gamma   90.00
#
_symmetry.space_group_name_H-M   'P 1'
#
loop_
_entity.id
_entity.type
_entity.pdbx_description
1 polymer ?
#
loop_
_entity_poly.entity_id
_entity_poly.type
_entity_poly.pdbx_seq_one_letter_code
_entity_poly.pdbx_strand_id
1 'polypeptide(L)'
;MDARVEAMMEAGLVEEVEKLYPYQASNALQTIGYRELFNYLNKQHSLREAAAQIKHNTKQYAKKQMTWFKKDKAIVWFAPHDFKQIKAYLCQQMHR
;
A
#
# COMPACT_ATOMS: atom_id res chain seq x y z
N MET A 1 -2.42 6.45 -7.49
CA MET A 1 -2.10 5.12 -6.95
C MET A 1 -1.78 4.11 -8.04
N ASP A 2 -2.49 4.13 -9.17
CA ASP A 2 -2.30 3.14 -10.23
C ASP A 2 -0.87 3.12 -10.81
N ALA A 3 -0.28 4.31 -10.99
CA ALA A 3 1.13 4.47 -11.39
C ALA A 3 2.14 3.86 -10.40
N ARG A 4 1.80 3.78 -9.10
CA ARG A 4 2.70 3.17 -8.10
C ARG A 4 2.78 1.66 -8.30
N VAL A 5 1.66 1.02 -8.61
CA VAL A 5 1.64 -0.44 -8.84
C VAL A 5 2.43 -0.76 -10.10
N GLU A 6 2.24 0.00 -11.18
CA GLU A 6 3.01 -0.16 -12.41
C GLU A 6 4.52 0.00 -12.16
N ALA A 7 4.92 1.07 -11.47
CA ALA A 7 6.32 1.29 -11.11
C ALA A 7 6.91 0.15 -10.24
N MET A 8 6.12 -0.45 -9.34
CA MET A 8 6.57 -1.61 -8.56
C MET A 8 6.77 -2.85 -9.45
N MET A 9 5.88 -3.08 -10.41
CA MET A 9 6.03 -4.18 -11.37
C MET A 9 7.28 -4.00 -12.23
N GLU A 10 7.51 -2.79 -12.73
CA GLU A 10 8.71 -2.44 -13.51
C GLU A 10 10.01 -2.51 -12.67
N ALA A 11 9.92 -2.24 -11.36
CA ALA A 11 11.04 -2.33 -10.44
C ALA A 11 11.38 -3.77 -10.00
N GLY A 12 10.70 -4.78 -10.53
CA GLY A 12 11.04 -6.18 -10.29
C GLY A 12 10.25 -6.87 -9.17
N LEU A 13 9.03 -6.40 -8.87
CA LEU A 13 8.19 -7.01 -7.84
C LEU A 13 7.86 -8.48 -8.14
N VAL A 14 7.68 -8.84 -9.42
CA VAL A 14 7.33 -10.23 -9.79
C VAL A 14 8.47 -11.18 -9.43
N GLU A 15 9.70 -10.79 -9.74
CA GLU A 15 10.94 -11.51 -9.48
C GLU A 15 11.20 -11.67 -7.98
N GLU A 16 10.81 -10.67 -7.17
CA GLU A 16 10.84 -10.78 -5.72
C GLU A 16 9.83 -11.83 -5.22
N VAL A 17 8.59 -11.79 -5.73
CA VAL A 17 7.55 -12.75 -5.34
C VAL A 17 7.91 -14.17 -5.76
N GLU A 18 8.52 -14.37 -6.93
CA GLU A 18 8.99 -15.68 -7.37
C GLU A 18 10.00 -16.30 -6.40
N LYS A 19 10.94 -15.50 -5.87
CA LYS A 19 11.93 -15.95 -4.87
C LYS A 19 11.28 -16.29 -3.53
N LEU A 20 10.19 -15.61 -3.19
CA LEU A 20 9.44 -15.78 -1.94
C LEU A 20 8.31 -16.81 -2.04
N TYR A 21 8.07 -17.37 -3.23
CA TYR A 21 7.03 -18.37 -3.47
C TYR A 21 7.06 -19.58 -2.52
N PRO A 22 8.22 -20.14 -2.13
CA PRO A 22 8.27 -21.22 -1.14
C PRO A 22 7.67 -20.85 0.23
N TYR A 23 7.66 -19.55 0.56
CA TYR A 23 7.18 -19.02 1.83
C TYR A 23 5.76 -18.45 1.75
N GLN A 24 5.02 -18.66 0.65
CA GLN A 24 3.71 -18.04 0.39
C GLN A 24 2.69 -18.19 1.53
N ALA A 25 2.77 -19.26 2.33
CA ALA A 25 1.88 -19.52 3.46
C ALA A 25 2.19 -18.65 4.71
N SER A 26 3.30 -17.92 4.72
CA SER A 26 3.68 -17.04 5.82
C SER A 26 2.72 -15.86 5.94
N ASN A 27 2.30 -15.55 7.18
CA ASN A 27 1.42 -14.41 7.46
C ASN A 27 1.97 -13.08 6.93
N ALA A 28 3.30 -12.90 6.93
CA ALA A 28 3.94 -11.69 6.41
C ALA A 28 3.71 -11.50 4.90
N LEU A 29 3.53 -12.60 4.16
CA LEU A 29 3.37 -12.61 2.70
C LEU A 29 1.90 -12.69 2.27
N GLN A 30 0.97 -12.63 3.21
CA GLN A 30 -0.48 -12.51 2.97
C GLN A 30 -0.93 -11.05 2.80
N THR A 31 -0.01 -10.15 2.48
CA THR A 31 -0.27 -8.72 2.29
C THR A 31 -0.70 -8.42 0.85
N ILE A 32 -1.31 -7.24 0.66
CA ILE A 32 -1.74 -6.75 -0.66
C ILE A 32 -0.50 -6.58 -1.54
N GLY A 33 -0.51 -7.16 -2.73
CA GLY A 33 0.65 -7.25 -3.63
C GLY A 33 1.09 -8.70 -3.77
N TYR A 34 1.67 -9.26 -2.71
CA TYR A 34 2.21 -10.62 -2.70
C TYR A 34 1.13 -11.66 -2.94
N ARG A 35 -0.01 -11.57 -2.25
CA ARG A 35 -1.09 -12.55 -2.39
C ARG A 35 -1.65 -12.61 -3.81
N GLU A 36 -1.89 -11.45 -4.42
CA GLU A 36 -2.38 -11.38 -5.80
C GLU A 36 -1.34 -11.91 -6.81
N LEU A 37 -0.05 -11.67 -6.56
CA LEU A 37 1.02 -12.20 -7.41
C LEU A 37 1.27 -13.70 -7.20
N PHE A 38 1.09 -14.24 -6.00
CA PHE A 38 1.10 -15.70 -5.79
C PHE A 38 -0.04 -16.37 -6.56
N ASN A 39 -1.23 -15.77 -6.61
CA ASN A 39 -2.33 -16.30 -7.44
C ASN A 39 -1.97 -16.30 -8.94
N TYR A 40 -1.21 -15.29 -9.40
CA TYR A 40 -0.64 -15.30 -10.75
C TYR A 40 0.36 -16.44 -10.95
N LEU A 41 1.31 -16.64 -10.03
CA LEU A 41 2.28 -17.74 -10.10
C LEU A 41 1.60 -19.12 -10.04
N ASN A 42 0.48 -19.22 -9.32
CA ASN A 42 -0.39 -20.40 -9.26
C ASN A 42 -1.27 -20.59 -10.49
N LYS A 43 -1.11 -19.77 -11.54
CA LYS A 43 -1.89 -19.78 -12.79
C LYS A 43 -3.41 -19.61 -12.58
N GLN A 44 -3.84 -19.04 -11.46
CA GLN A 44 -5.24 -18.76 -11.17
C GLN A 44 -5.72 -17.47 -11.86
N HIS A 45 -4.80 -16.54 -12.06
CA HIS A 45 -5.04 -15.24 -12.72
C HIS A 45 -3.89 -14.90 -13.66
N SER A 46 -4.16 -14.07 -14.67
CA SER A 46 -3.12 -13.44 -15.47
C SER A 46 -2.40 -12.32 -14.68
N LEU A 47 -1.20 -11.95 -15.13
CA LEU A 47 -0.44 -10.85 -14.53
C LEU A 47 -1.22 -9.54 -14.53
N ARG A 48 -1.99 -9.29 -15.61
CA ARG A 48 -2.83 -8.11 -15.75
C ARG A 48 -3.97 -8.09 -14.74
N GLU A 49 -4.61 -9.23 -14.51
CA GLU A 49 -5.67 -9.37 -13.51
C GLU A 49 -5.11 -9.20 -12.10
N ALA A 50 -3.96 -9.81 -11.79
CA ALA A 50 -3.28 -9.63 -10.51
C ALA A 50 -2.96 -8.14 -10.28
N ALA A 51 -2.37 -7.45 -11.25
CA ALA A 51 -2.09 -6.01 -11.16
C ALA A 51 -3.36 -5.18 -10.95
N ALA A 52 -4.46 -5.51 -11.62
CA ALA A 52 -5.75 -4.85 -11.43
C ALA A 52 -6.31 -5.08 -10.01
N GLN A 53 -6.19 -6.30 -9.48
CA GLN A 53 -6.59 -6.62 -8.10
C GLN A 53 -5.74 -5.86 -7.08
N ILE A 54 -4.42 -5.78 -7.26
CA ILE A 54 -3.53 -5.00 -6.38
C ILE A 54 -3.97 -3.54 -6.34
N LYS A 55 -4.24 -2.93 -7.51
CA LYS A 55 -4.74 -1.55 -7.61
C LYS A 55 -6.07 -1.38 -6.85
N HIS A 56 -7.02 -2.29 -7.06
CA HIS A 56 -8.32 -2.25 -6.40
C HIS A 56 -8.19 -2.38 -4.88
N ASN A 57 -7.49 -3.42 -4.41
CA ASN A 57 -7.33 -3.73 -2.99
C ASN A 57 -6.57 -2.62 -2.26
N THR A 58 -5.55 -2.02 -2.90
CA THR A 58 -4.83 -0.87 -2.34
C THR A 58 -5.76 0.34 -2.14
N LYS A 59 -6.65 0.63 -3.11
CA LYS A 59 -7.64 1.72 -2.97
C LYS A 59 -8.63 1.45 -1.84
N GLN A 60 -9.14 0.23 -1.73
CA GLN A 60 -10.05 -0.14 -0.64
C GLN A 60 -9.36 -0.05 0.72
N TYR A 61 -8.11 -0.49 0.81
CA TYR A 61 -7.32 -0.40 2.04
C TYR A 61 -7.08 1.05 2.46
N ALA A 62 -6.67 1.92 1.54
CA ALA A 62 -6.51 3.36 1.80
C ALA A 62 -7.83 4.02 2.27
N LYS A 63 -8.97 3.63 1.68
CA LYS A 63 -10.30 4.08 2.12
C LYS A 63 -10.59 3.62 3.55
N LYS A 64 -10.30 2.36 3.89
CA LYS A 64 -10.48 1.82 5.25
C LYS A 64 -9.59 2.55 6.25
N GLN A 65 -8.32 2.80 5.93
CA GLN A 65 -7.41 3.59 6.76
C GLN A 65 -7.98 4.98 7.02
N MET A 66 -8.43 5.69 5.98
CA MET A 66 -9.05 7.00 6.11
C MET A 66 -10.29 6.98 7.01
N THR A 67 -11.17 5.99 6.84
CA THR A 67 -12.35 5.83 7.72
C THR A 67 -11.96 5.57 9.16
N TRP A 68 -10.89 4.81 9.41
CA TRP A 68 -10.42 4.50 10.76
C TRP A 68 -9.83 5.74 11.43
N PHE A 69 -8.95 6.47 10.74
CA PHE A 69 -8.36 7.71 11.24
C PHE A 69 -9.39 8.81 11.47
N LYS A 70 -10.44 8.92 10.64
CA LYS A 70 -11.51 9.91 10.83
C LYS A 70 -12.29 9.75 12.15
N LYS A 71 -12.23 8.59 12.80
CA LYS A 71 -12.87 8.37 14.10
C LYS A 71 -12.12 9.06 15.23
N ASP A 72 -10.82 9.29 15.07
CA ASP A 72 -9.99 9.96 16.06
C ASP A 72 -9.99 11.47 15.81
N LYS A 73 -10.58 12.21 16.76
CA LYS A 73 -10.68 13.68 16.71
C LYS A 73 -9.39 14.37 17.13
N ALA A 74 -8.42 13.66 17.72
CA ALA A 74 -7.11 14.21 18.06
C ALA A 74 -6.18 14.30 16.84
N ILE A 75 -6.50 13.61 15.74
CA ILE A 75 -5.71 13.65 14.52
C ILE A 75 -5.88 15.00 13.82
N VAL A 76 -4.77 15.70 13.64
CA VAL A 76 -4.70 16.90 12.81
C VAL A 76 -4.30 16.51 11.39
N TRP A 77 -5.11 16.90 10.42
CA TRP A 77 -4.94 16.55 9.01
C TRP A 77 -4.19 17.64 8.26
N PHE A 78 -3.26 17.22 7.40
CA PHE A 78 -2.49 18.10 6.53
C PHE A 78 -2.56 17.58 5.09
N ALA A 79 -2.43 18.47 4.11
CA ALA A 79 -2.21 18.05 2.73
C ALA A 79 -0.81 17.44 2.58
N PRO A 80 -0.61 16.36 1.80
CA PRO A 80 0.68 15.64 1.71
C PRO A 80 1.88 16.50 1.32
N HIS A 81 1.64 17.62 0.62
CA HIS A 81 2.68 18.50 0.12
C HIS A 81 2.75 19.85 0.87
N ASP A 82 1.95 20.04 1.93
CA ASP A 82 1.99 21.27 2.73
C ASP A 82 3.02 21.17 3.86
N PHE A 83 4.28 21.07 3.47
CA PHE A 83 5.40 20.98 4.41
C PHE A 83 5.51 22.21 5.31
N LYS A 84 5.05 23.37 4.85
CA LYS A 84 5.08 24.61 5.61
C LYS A 84 4.14 24.52 6.82
N GLN A 85 2.90 24.09 6.60
CA GLN A 85 1.92 23.94 7.65
C GLN A 85 2.31 22.82 8.63
N ILE A 86 2.80 21.68 8.12
CA ILE A 86 3.28 20.58 8.96
C ILE A 86 4.42 21.05 9.88
N LYS A 87 5.42 21.76 9.33
CA LYS A 87 6.56 22.27 10.11
C LYS A 87 6.10 23.28 11.17
N ALA A 88 5.21 24.22 10.81
CA ALA A 88 4.68 25.20 11.75
C ALA A 88 3.95 24.54 12.93
N TYR A 89 3.11 23.53 12.65
CA TYR A 89 2.40 22.77 13.68
C TYR A 89 3.37 22.05 14.63
N LEU A 90 4.39 21.37 14.09
CA LEU A 90 5.39 20.68 14.92
C LEU A 90 6.17 21.65 15.81
N CYS A 91 6.61 22.79 15.27
CA CYS A 91 7.31 23.81 16.06
C CYS A 91 6.45 24.34 17.22
N GLN A 92 5.14 24.52 17.01
CA GLN A 92 4.22 25.01 18.03
C GLN A 92 4.00 23.99 19.16
N GLN A 93 4.03 22.69 18.85
CA GLN A 93 3.89 21.61 19.83
C GLN A 93 5.18 21.39 20.65
N MET A 94 6.36 21.65 20.09
CA MET A 94 7.65 21.49 20.78
C MET A 94 7.99 22.63 21.75
N HIS A 95 7.27 23.76 21.70
CA HIS A 95 7.43 24.91 22.61
C HIS A 95 6.38 24.92 23.74
N ARG A 96 5.68 23.81 23.93
CA ARG A 96 4.81 23.53 25.09
C ARG A 96 5.52 22.56 26.02
#